data_AF-A0A956KHB3-F1
#
_entry.id   AF-A0A956KHB3-F1
#
_cell.length_a   1.000
_cell.length_b   1.000
_cell.length_c   1.000
_cell.angle_alpha   90.00
_cell.angle_beta   90.00
_cell.angle_gamma   90.00
#
_symmetry.space_group_name_H-M   'P 1'
#
loop_
_entity.id
_entity.type
_entity.pdbx_description
1 polymer ?
#
loop_
_entity_poly.entity_id
_entity_poly.type
_entity_poly.pdbx_seq_one_letter_code
_entity_poly.pdbx_strand_id
1 'polypeptide(L)'
;MATLSPEQTSTRVEPVTLGADDVATEEREEELLGPTLLPGQLDAGTVVGLAVLPFRYRGPEQSQYLSEALHDELVDLLARTRGLRVAATGATASSTEIGDRDPKSIGERLGVDVIVDGTITLAADRR
;
A
#
# COMPACT_ATOMS: atom_id res chain seq x y z
N MET A 1 75.09 -5.94 -23.31
CA MET A 1 75.44 -5.37 -21.99
C MET A 1 74.21 -4.68 -21.42
N ALA A 2 73.94 -4.91 -20.13
CA ALA A 2 73.19 -4.08 -19.16
C ALA A 2 71.70 -3.74 -19.38
N THR A 3 70.85 -4.43 -18.59
CA THR A 3 69.97 -3.91 -17.52
C THR A 3 69.21 -2.59 -17.71
N LEU A 4 67.86 -2.64 -17.63
CA LEU A 4 67.04 -2.12 -16.49
C LEU A 4 65.53 -2.39 -16.70
N SER A 5 64.88 -2.98 -15.68
CA SER A 5 63.42 -2.94 -15.41
C SER A 5 63.01 -1.55 -14.86
N PRO A 6 61.76 -1.32 -14.38
CA PRO A 6 60.42 -1.51 -14.95
C PRO A 6 59.57 -0.21 -14.88
N GLU A 7 58.41 -0.12 -15.54
CA GLU A 7 57.31 0.69 -15.01
C GLU A 7 55.97 0.09 -15.39
N GLN A 8 55.21 -0.26 -14.36
CA GLN A 8 53.84 -0.75 -14.43
C GLN A 8 52.92 0.46 -14.65
N THR A 9 52.04 0.43 -15.64
CA THR A 9 50.80 1.21 -15.60
C THR A 9 49.66 0.40 -16.18
N SER A 10 48.70 0.20 -15.31
CA SER A 10 47.43 -0.49 -15.46
C SER A 10 46.55 0.17 -16.52
N THR A 11 45.91 -0.63 -17.38
CA THR A 11 44.59 -0.29 -17.93
C THR A 11 43.84 -1.58 -18.21
N ARG A 12 42.85 -1.82 -17.35
CA ARG A 12 41.85 -2.89 -17.42
C ARG A 12 40.83 -2.53 -18.50
N VAL A 13 40.63 -3.42 -19.48
CA VAL A 13 39.49 -3.38 -20.40
C VAL A 13 38.78 -4.73 -20.32
N GLU A 14 37.57 -4.73 -19.76
CA GLU A 14 36.69 -5.91 -19.73
C GLU A 14 35.87 -5.95 -21.02
N PRO A 15 35.72 -7.11 -21.68
CA PRO A 15 34.97 -7.22 -22.91
C PRO A 15 33.45 -7.19 -22.66
N VAL A 16 32.77 -6.46 -23.53
CA VAL A 16 31.31 -6.44 -23.67
C VAL A 16 30.81 -7.79 -24.19
N THR A 17 29.68 -8.28 -23.65
CA THR A 17 28.88 -9.33 -24.28
C THR A 17 27.44 -8.85 -24.40
N LEU A 18 26.88 -8.99 -25.60
CA LEU A 18 25.53 -8.61 -25.98
C LEU A 18 24.78 -9.86 -26.45
N GLY A 19 23.54 -10.00 -25.96
CA GLY A 19 22.50 -10.88 -26.51
C GLY A 19 22.50 -12.29 -25.92
N ALA A 20 21.39 -12.98 -25.79
CA ALA A 20 19.98 -12.67 -25.99
C ALA A 20 19.19 -13.85 -25.39
N ASP A 21 17.92 -13.59 -25.10
CA ASP A 21 16.83 -14.57 -25.08
C ASP A 21 16.66 -15.55 -23.89
N ASP A 22 15.35 -15.75 -23.65
CA ASP A 22 14.69 -16.88 -23.02
C ASP A 22 14.38 -16.88 -21.50
N VAL A 23 13.20 -16.29 -21.23
CA VAL A 23 12.09 -16.84 -20.44
C VAL A 23 12.48 -17.58 -19.16
N ALA A 24 12.48 -16.85 -18.05
CA ALA A 24 12.34 -17.43 -16.73
C ALA A 24 10.97 -18.13 -16.64
N THR A 25 10.99 -19.46 -16.80
CA THR A 25 9.87 -20.35 -16.50
C THR A 25 9.44 -20.19 -15.05
N GLU A 26 8.16 -19.83 -14.95
CA GLU A 26 7.25 -19.90 -13.82
C GLU A 26 7.51 -21.11 -12.91
N GLU A 27 7.84 -20.90 -11.64
CA GLU A 27 7.43 -21.73 -10.49
C GLU A 27 7.67 -20.90 -9.21
N ARG A 28 6.67 -20.12 -8.78
CA ARG A 28 6.55 -19.62 -7.40
C ARG A 28 5.10 -19.20 -7.11
N GLU A 29 4.33 -20.27 -6.93
CA GLU A 29 3.22 -20.48 -6.00
C GLU A 29 2.58 -19.24 -5.34
N GLU A 30 1.29 -19.10 -5.60
CA GLU A 30 0.22 -19.01 -4.59
C GLU A 30 0.67 -18.57 -3.18
N GLU A 31 0.40 -17.31 -2.82
CA GLU A 31 -0.19 -16.88 -1.53
C GLU A 31 -0.11 -15.33 -1.40
N LEU A 32 -0.63 -14.59 -2.40
CA LEU A 32 -0.73 -13.11 -2.33
C LEU A 32 -2.16 -12.64 -2.03
N LEU A 33 -2.96 -13.50 -1.41
CA LEU A 33 -4.23 -13.12 -0.83
C LEU A 33 -4.12 -13.56 0.61
N GLY A 34 -3.75 -12.62 1.49
CA GLY A 34 -3.94 -12.80 2.93
C GLY A 34 -5.38 -13.25 3.21
N PRO A 35 -5.66 -13.82 4.39
CA PRO A 35 -6.96 -14.41 4.68
C PRO A 35 -8.07 -13.43 4.30
N THR A 36 -8.77 -13.72 3.21
CA THR A 36 -9.99 -13.01 2.86
C THR A 36 -10.99 -13.47 3.89
N LEU A 37 -11.15 -12.69 4.96
CA LEU A 37 -12.16 -12.96 5.96
C LEU A 37 -13.51 -12.89 5.25
N LEU A 38 -14.12 -14.06 5.02
CA LEU A 38 -15.46 -14.11 4.50
C LEU A 38 -16.38 -13.46 5.55
N PRO A 39 -17.31 -12.58 5.15
CA PRO A 39 -18.24 -11.99 6.09
C PRO A 39 -18.99 -13.11 6.82
N GLY A 40 -18.76 -13.24 8.13
CA GLY A 40 -19.38 -14.25 8.99
C GLY A 40 -18.44 -15.25 9.67
N GLN A 41 -17.13 -15.24 9.41
CA GLN A 41 -16.15 -16.13 10.08
C GLN A 41 -15.59 -15.61 11.42
N LEU A 42 -16.05 -14.43 11.87
CA LEU A 42 -15.61 -13.87 13.14
C LEU A 42 -16.36 -14.60 14.25
N ASP A 43 -15.65 -15.42 15.03
CA ASP A 43 -16.21 -16.03 16.23
C ASP A 43 -16.94 -14.98 17.08
N ALA A 44 -18.11 -15.35 17.60
CA ALA A 44 -18.95 -14.47 18.40
C ALA A 44 -18.23 -14.07 19.70
N GLY A 45 -17.40 -13.04 19.61
CA GLY A 45 -16.49 -12.60 20.68
C GLY A 45 -15.23 -11.88 20.18
N THR A 46 -14.85 -12.05 18.92
CA THR A 46 -13.64 -11.41 18.36
C THR A 46 -13.93 -9.99 17.91
N VAL A 47 -13.21 -9.03 18.48
CA VAL A 47 -13.22 -7.64 18.04
C VAL A 47 -12.28 -7.51 16.84
N VAL A 48 -12.78 -6.99 15.72
CA VAL A 48 -11.99 -6.75 14.51
C VAL A 48 -11.44 -5.34 14.52
N GLY A 49 -10.12 -5.23 14.46
CA GLY A 49 -9.41 -3.99 14.18
C GLY A 49 -9.67 -3.55 12.75
N LEU A 50 -10.18 -2.33 12.57
CA LEU A 50 -10.44 -1.74 11.26
C LEU A 50 -9.79 -0.37 11.17
N ALA A 51 -9.16 -0.04 10.04
CA ALA A 51 -8.76 1.33 9.77
C ALA A 51 -9.39 1.81 8.45
N VAL A 52 -9.93 3.01 8.48
CA VAL A 52 -10.34 3.74 7.27
C VAL A 52 -9.19 4.66 6.90
N LEU A 53 -8.74 4.64 5.65
CA LEU A 53 -7.78 5.62 5.16
C LEU A 53 -8.50 6.85 4.63
N PRO A 54 -7.88 8.05 4.66
CA PRO A 54 -8.46 9.24 4.04
C PRO A 54 -8.85 8.93 2.59
N PHE A 55 -10.07 9.23 2.17
CA PHE A 55 -10.42 8.91 0.79
C PHE A 55 -9.71 9.83 -0.20
N ARG A 56 -9.28 9.27 -1.34
CA ARG A 56 -8.85 10.10 -2.47
C ARG A 56 -10.08 10.79 -3.06
N TYR A 57 -9.94 12.02 -3.53
CA TYR A 57 -11.04 12.72 -4.20
C TYR A 57 -10.70 12.96 -5.67
N ARG A 58 -11.70 12.75 -6.54
CA ARG A 58 -11.64 13.03 -7.97
C ARG A 58 -12.87 13.87 -8.38
N GLY A 59 -12.64 15.15 -8.67
CA GLY A 59 -13.69 16.07 -9.09
C GLY A 59 -13.28 17.53 -8.91
N PRO A 60 -14.23 18.48 -8.95
CA PRO A 60 -13.96 19.89 -8.72
C PRO A 60 -13.39 20.14 -7.31
N GLU A 61 -12.36 20.97 -7.19
CA GLU A 61 -11.68 21.32 -5.93
C GLU A 61 -12.66 21.80 -4.85
N GLN A 62 -13.71 22.52 -5.27
CA GLN A 62 -14.76 23.05 -4.38
C GLN A 62 -15.48 21.95 -3.59
N SER A 63 -15.45 20.70 -4.04
CA SER A 63 -16.06 19.56 -3.33
C SER A 63 -15.02 18.58 -2.78
N GLN A 64 -13.74 18.94 -2.75
CA GLN A 64 -12.68 18.12 -2.14
C GLN A 64 -12.91 17.88 -0.65
N TYR A 65 -13.55 18.82 0.06
CA TYR A 65 -13.91 18.64 1.47
C TYR A 65 -14.82 17.42 1.70
N LEU A 66 -15.53 16.94 0.65
CA LEU A 66 -16.40 15.77 0.77
C LEU A 66 -15.63 14.52 1.14
N SER A 67 -14.39 14.32 0.66
CA SER A 67 -13.63 13.12 1.03
C SER A 67 -13.26 13.09 2.51
N GLU A 68 -12.99 14.26 3.09
CA GLU A 68 -12.68 14.39 4.52
C GLU A 68 -13.95 14.22 5.36
N ALA A 69 -15.03 14.92 5.00
CA ALA A 69 -16.30 14.80 5.71
C ALA A 69 -16.88 13.36 5.65
N LEU A 70 -16.82 12.70 4.49
CA LEU A 70 -17.27 11.31 4.34
C LEU A 70 -16.36 10.33 5.07
N HIS A 71 -15.07 10.61 5.15
CA HIS A 71 -14.14 9.81 5.94
C HIS A 71 -14.50 9.86 7.43
N ASP A 72 -14.67 11.06 7.98
CA ASP A 72 -15.00 11.25 9.39
C ASP A 72 -16.35 10.63 9.75
N GLU A 73 -17.38 10.84 8.92
CA GLU A 73 -18.70 10.21 9.11
C GLU A 73 -18.62 8.67 9.06
N LEU A 74 -17.83 8.11 8.14
CA LEU A 74 -17.67 6.66 8.07
C LEU A 74 -16.93 6.11 9.30
N VAL A 75 -15.87 6.79 9.75
CA VAL A 75 -15.14 6.40 10.97
C VAL A 75 -16.07 6.44 12.18
N ASP A 76 -16.87 7.49 12.34
CA ASP A 76 -17.78 7.64 13.47
C ASP A 76 -18.92 6.60 13.47
N LEU A 77 -19.45 6.27 12.28
CA LEU A 77 -20.45 5.19 12.13
C LEU A 77 -19.85 3.81 12.45
N LEU A 78 -18.67 3.50 11.92
CA LEU A 78 -18.02 2.21 12.14
C LEU A 78 -17.55 2.06 13.59
N ALA A 79 -17.08 3.13 14.23
CA ALA A 79 -16.64 3.12 15.63
C ALA A 79 -17.78 2.80 16.62
N ARG A 80 -19.02 3.10 16.24
CA ARG A 80 -20.23 2.79 17.03
C ARG A 80 -20.76 1.37 16.80
N THR A 81 -20.17 0.62 15.87
CA THR A 81 -20.58 -0.75 15.55
C THR A 81 -19.95 -1.75 16.52
N ARG A 82 -20.78 -2.57 17.16
CA ARG A 82 -20.29 -3.61 18.10
C ARG A 82 -19.42 -4.62 17.36
N GLY A 83 -18.30 -4.99 17.98
CA GLY A 83 -17.35 -5.95 17.40
C GLY A 83 -16.31 -5.31 16.47
N LEU A 84 -16.31 -3.98 16.29
CA LEU A 84 -15.26 -3.26 15.57
C LEU A 84 -14.44 -2.37 16.53
N ARG A 85 -13.13 -2.33 16.30
CA ARG A 85 -12.21 -1.36 16.91
C ARG A 85 -11.59 -0.54 15.79
N VAL A 86 -12.08 0.68 15.61
CA VAL A 86 -11.64 1.55 14.51
C VAL A 86 -10.40 2.36 14.92
N ALA A 87 -9.38 2.40 14.06
CA ALA A 87 -8.20 3.25 14.26
C ALA A 87 -8.56 4.74 14.13
N ALA A 88 -7.98 5.58 14.99
CA ALA A 88 -8.25 7.02 14.99
C ALA A 88 -7.75 7.71 13.71
N THR A 89 -8.48 8.72 13.23
CA THR A 89 -8.19 9.50 12.02
C THR A 89 -6.73 10.01 11.92
N GLY A 90 -6.12 10.44 13.03
CA GLY A 90 -4.73 10.90 13.02
C GLY A 90 -3.70 9.79 12.77
N ALA A 91 -3.97 8.56 13.23
CA ALA A 91 -3.09 7.42 13.01
C ALA A 91 -3.16 6.94 11.54
N THR A 92 -4.33 7.05 10.93
CA THR A 92 -4.53 6.66 9.53
C THR A 92 -3.96 7.71 8.57
N ALA A 93 -4.14 9.00 8.85
CA ALA A 93 -3.56 10.10 8.05
C ALA A 93 -2.03 10.02 7.96
N SER A 94 -1.35 9.98 9.11
CA SER A 94 0.12 9.86 9.19
C SER A 94 0.65 8.60 8.50
N SER A 95 -0.16 7.53 8.47
CA SER A 95 0.21 6.28 7.82
C SER A 95 0.19 6.34 6.29
N THR A 96 -0.56 7.28 5.71
CA THR A 96 -0.65 7.46 4.25
C THR A 96 0.34 8.49 3.70
N GLU A 97 0.89 9.37 4.54
CA GLU A 97 1.84 10.42 4.13
C GLU A 97 3.25 9.89 3.83
N ILE A 98 3.61 8.72 4.37
CA ILE A 98 4.97 8.14 4.26
C ILE A 98 5.25 7.58 2.84
N GLY A 99 4.35 7.80 1.87
CA GLY A 99 4.57 7.52 0.46
C GLY A 99 4.26 6.09 0.03
N ASP A 100 4.01 5.19 0.97
CA ASP A 100 3.52 3.85 0.69
C ASP A 100 2.09 3.70 1.19
N ARG A 101 1.15 3.74 0.23
CA ARG A 101 -0.28 3.51 0.51
C ARG A 101 -0.64 2.03 0.36
N ASP A 102 0.34 1.16 0.51
CA ASP A 102 0.12 -0.27 0.55
C ASP A 102 -0.75 -0.63 1.78
N PRO A 103 -1.95 -1.18 1.57
CA PRO A 103 -2.86 -1.48 2.67
C PRO A 103 -2.30 -2.54 3.61
N LYS A 104 -1.40 -3.43 3.16
CA LYS A 104 -0.78 -4.45 4.02
C LYS A 104 0.22 -3.80 4.97
N SER A 105 1.16 -3.01 4.46
CA SER A 105 2.12 -2.24 5.26
C SER A 105 1.42 -1.34 6.29
N ILE A 106 0.34 -0.67 5.88
CA ILE A 106 -0.44 0.20 6.78
C ILE A 106 -1.18 -0.61 7.84
N GLY A 107 -1.79 -1.74 7.46
CA GLY A 107 -2.47 -2.65 8.38
C GLY A 107 -1.54 -3.18 9.47
N GLU A 108 -0.35 -3.63 9.08
CA GLU A 108 0.70 -4.10 10.00
C GLU A 108 1.15 -2.98 10.96
N ARG A 109 1.38 -1.77 10.45
CA ARG A 109 1.77 -0.62 11.27
C ARG A 109 0.69 -0.15 12.24
N LEU A 110 -0.58 -0.26 11.86
CA LEU A 110 -1.72 0.15 12.67
C LEU A 110 -2.23 -0.97 13.60
N GLY A 111 -1.78 -2.21 13.39
CA GLY A 111 -2.23 -3.39 14.12
C GLY A 111 -3.73 -3.62 13.92
N VAL A 112 -4.20 -3.53 12.67
CA VAL A 112 -5.61 -3.75 12.30
C VAL A 112 -5.74 -4.91 11.33
N ASP A 113 -6.87 -5.60 11.41
CA ASP A 113 -7.18 -6.78 10.59
C ASP A 113 -7.71 -6.37 9.20
N VAL A 114 -8.37 -5.21 9.12
CA VAL A 114 -9.06 -4.75 7.90
C VAL A 114 -8.72 -3.29 7.60
N ILE A 115 -8.44 -3.00 6.33
CA ILE A 115 -8.26 -1.64 5.80
C ILE A 115 -9.39 -1.31 4.83
N VAL A 116 -9.98 -0.13 4.99
CA VAL A 116 -10.88 0.49 4.00
C VAL A 116 -10.12 1.59 3.29
N ASP A 117 -9.83 1.40 1.99
CA ASP A 117 -9.34 2.45 1.09
C ASP A 117 -10.29 2.66 -0.08
N GLY A 118 -10.35 3.88 -0.59
CA GLY A 118 -11.24 4.23 -1.69
C GLY A 118 -10.96 5.60 -2.30
N THR A 119 -11.68 5.87 -3.39
CA THR A 119 -11.71 7.16 -4.06
C THR A 119 -13.16 7.64 -4.19
N ILE A 120 -13.44 8.84 -3.71
CA ILE A 120 -14.70 9.55 -3.92
C ILE A 120 -14.63 10.25 -5.27
N THR A 121 -15.63 10.03 -6.12
CA THR A 121 -15.79 10.75 -7.39
C THR A 121 -17.15 11.42 -7.42
N LEU A 122 -17.20 12.68 -7.85
CA LEU A 122 -18.48 13.34 -8.06
C LEU A 122 -19.12 12.78 -9.33
N ALA A 123 -20.27 12.12 -9.19
CA ALA A 123 -21.05 11.72 -10.35
C ALA A 123 -21.58 12.99 -11.05
N ALA A 124 -21.31 13.13 -12.35
CA ALA A 124 -21.96 14.17 -13.14
C ALA A 124 -23.48 13.95 -13.08
N ASP A 125 -24.23 15.03 -12.84
CA ASP A 125 -25.70 15.01 -12.83
C ASP A 125 -26.17 14.49 -14.19
N ARG A 126 -26.60 13.24 -14.25
CA ARG A 126 -27.17 12.63 -15.46
C ARG A 126 -28.62 13.08 -15.52
N ARG A 127 -28.87 14.22 -16.17
CA ARG A 127 -30.21 14.70 -16.52
C ARG A 127 -30.45 14.63 -18.02
#